data_AF-A0A925XRT4-F1
#
_entry.id   AF-A0A925XRT4-F1
#
_cell.length_a   1.000
_cell.length_b   1.000
_cell.length_c   1.000
_cell.angle_alpha   90.00
_cell.angle_beta   90.00
_cell.angle_gamma   90.00
#
_symmetry.space_group_name_H-M   'P 1'
#
loop_
_entity.id
_entity.type
_entity.pdbx_description
1 polymer ?
#
loop_
_entity_poly.entity_id
_entity_poly.type
_entity_poly.pdbx_seq_one_letter_code
_entity_poly.pdbx_strand_id
1 'polypeptide(L)'
;ISASCREKARTHPLKLAGLVGNRTNKRDLIDKYVESVPMPVLEMLPLIEDIRISRVKGKTIFEMAETDPSLEPVCQYYLNIADHLLAGPEGVVPNELPDRALFELLSDFYSRTPVTA
;
A
#
# COMPACT_ATOMS: atom_id res chain seq x y z
N ILE A 1 -4.15 7.87 -9.02
CA ILE A 1 -3.84 8.43 -7.68
C ILE A 1 -2.85 9.58 -7.80
N SER A 2 -1.68 9.36 -8.40
CA SER A 2 -0.64 10.40 -8.59
C SER A 2 -1.15 11.70 -9.22
N ALA A 3 -1.94 11.62 -10.30
CA ALA A 3 -2.51 12.82 -10.95
C ALA A 3 -3.41 13.64 -10.02
N SER A 4 -4.24 12.97 -9.22
CA SER A 4 -5.13 13.62 -8.25
C SER A 4 -4.35 14.28 -7.11
N CYS A 5 -3.31 13.61 -6.61
CA CYS A 5 -2.41 14.17 -5.60
C CYS A 5 -1.68 15.41 -6.13
N ARG A 6 -1.13 15.34 -7.36
CA ARG A 6 -0.42 16.47 -7.97
C ARG A 6 -1.35 17.67 -8.15
N GLU A 7 -2.54 17.48 -8.68
CA GLU A 7 -3.47 18.59 -8.92
C GLU A 7 -3.86 19.29 -7.62
N LYS A 8 -4.16 18.53 -6.56
CA LYS A 8 -4.44 19.09 -5.23
C LYS A 8 -3.23 19.77 -4.59
N ALA A 9 -2.02 19.26 -4.83
CA ALA A 9 -0.77 19.85 -4.33
C ALA A 9 -0.47 21.26 -4.88
N ARG A 10 -1.11 21.66 -5.99
CA ARG A 10 -0.97 23.02 -6.56
C ARG A 10 -1.63 24.09 -5.71
N THR A 11 -2.66 23.71 -4.95
CA THR A 11 -3.51 24.64 -4.19
C THR A 11 -3.46 24.41 -2.68
N HIS A 12 -3.05 23.21 -2.25
CA HIS A 12 -2.96 22.82 -0.85
C HIS A 12 -1.59 22.18 -0.61
N PRO A 13 -1.03 22.23 0.61
CA PRO A 13 0.23 21.55 0.96
C PRO A 13 0.05 20.03 1.08
N LEU A 14 -0.65 19.40 0.13
CA LEU A 14 -0.90 17.97 0.08
C LEU A 14 0.36 17.25 -0.42
N LYS A 15 0.78 16.25 0.34
CA LYS A 15 1.86 15.34 -0.04
C LYS A 15 1.44 13.90 0.21
N LEU A 16 1.98 12.97 -0.58
CA LEU A 16 1.77 11.55 -0.42
C LEU A 16 2.76 11.00 0.60
N ALA A 17 2.25 10.39 1.68
CA ALA A 17 3.09 9.74 2.69
C ALA A 17 3.73 8.45 2.17
N GLY A 18 3.00 7.68 1.35
CA GLY A 18 3.48 6.47 0.70
C GLY A 18 2.36 5.53 0.26
N LEU A 19 2.75 4.34 -0.18
CA LEU A 19 1.86 3.25 -0.61
C LEU A 19 1.74 2.18 0.47
N VAL A 20 0.56 1.58 0.59
CA VAL A 20 0.33 0.38 1.37
C VAL A 20 -0.13 -0.73 0.43
N GLY A 21 0.68 -1.77 0.28
CA GLY A 21 0.32 -2.92 -0.54
C GLY A 21 -0.61 -3.84 0.24
N ASN A 22 -1.92 -3.68 0.09
CA ASN A 22 -2.91 -4.44 0.84
C ASN A 22 -3.36 -5.70 0.09
N ARG A 23 -3.54 -6.81 0.82
CA ARG A 23 -3.96 -8.12 0.30
C ARG A 23 -3.05 -8.66 -0.81
N THR A 24 -1.74 -8.46 -0.68
CA THR A 24 -0.77 -8.96 -1.64
C THR A 24 0.47 -9.49 -0.96
N ASN A 25 0.97 -10.63 -1.45
CA ASN A 25 2.22 -11.25 -0.99
C ASN A 25 3.40 -10.85 -1.88
N LYS A 26 3.13 -10.33 -3.07
CA LYS A 26 4.15 -9.93 -4.04
C LYS A 26 4.23 -8.40 -4.11
N ARG A 27 5.46 -7.91 -4.25
CA ARG A 27 5.79 -6.49 -4.37
C ARG A 27 6.27 -6.12 -5.78
N ASP A 28 6.52 -7.10 -6.62
CA ASP A 28 6.99 -7.00 -8.00
C ASP A 28 6.30 -5.91 -8.85
N LEU A 29 4.96 -5.90 -8.88
CA LEU A 29 4.22 -4.88 -9.65
C LEU A 29 4.26 -3.49 -8.99
N ILE A 30 4.29 -3.45 -7.66
CA ILE A 30 4.38 -2.21 -6.89
C ILE A 30 5.75 -1.57 -7.11
N ASP A 31 6.82 -2.37 -7.05
CA ASP A 31 8.19 -1.89 -7.27
C ASP A 31 8.35 -1.37 -8.70
N LYS A 32 7.85 -2.09 -9.71
CA LYS A 32 7.84 -1.60 -11.10
C LYS A 32 7.07 -0.28 -11.26
N TYR A 33 5.96 -0.11 -10.55
CA TYR A 33 5.23 1.15 -10.54
C TYR A 33 6.03 2.27 -9.86
N VAL A 34 6.66 1.99 -8.71
CA VAL A 34 7.48 2.94 -7.95
C VAL A 34 8.73 3.38 -8.74
N GLU A 35 9.30 2.51 -9.58
CA GLU A 35 10.37 2.89 -10.51
C GLU A 35 9.94 4.00 -11.49
N SER A 36 8.69 3.93 -11.97
CA SER A 36 8.14 4.92 -12.91
C SER A 36 7.59 6.17 -12.21
N VAL A 37 7.04 5.99 -11.00
CA VAL A 37 6.51 7.07 -10.17
C VAL A 37 7.10 6.94 -8.77
N PRO A 38 8.23 7.61 -8.48
CA PRO A 38 8.91 7.49 -7.21
C PRO A 38 8.02 7.87 -6.02
N MET A 39 7.75 6.90 -5.15
CA MET A 39 7.04 7.08 -3.89
C MET A 39 7.42 5.99 -2.90
N PRO A 40 7.47 6.30 -1.59
CA PRO A 40 7.80 5.30 -0.58
C PRO A 40 6.68 4.26 -0.43
N VAL A 41 7.04 3.02 -0.16
CA VAL A 41 6.10 1.96 0.23
C VAL A 41 6.22 1.81 1.75
N LEU A 42 5.13 2.06 2.46
CA LEU A 42 5.08 2.05 3.92
C LEU A 42 5.02 0.64 4.48
N GLU A 43 4.16 -0.22 3.92
CA GLU A 43 3.99 -1.58 4.42
C GLU A 43 3.34 -2.49 3.37
N MET A 44 3.58 -3.80 3.49
CA MET A 44 2.99 -4.84 2.66
C MET A 44 2.16 -5.80 3.52
N LEU A 45 0.84 -5.74 3.40
CA LEU A 45 -0.08 -6.60 4.13
C LEU A 45 -0.51 -7.78 3.26
N PRO A 46 -0.15 -9.02 3.63
CA PRO A 46 -0.58 -10.20 2.91
C PRO A 46 -2.09 -10.44 3.07
N LEU A 47 -2.61 -11.44 2.36
CA LEU A 47 -4.00 -11.87 2.57
C LEU A 47 -4.11 -12.62 3.91
N ILE A 48 -4.59 -11.92 4.94
CA ILE A 48 -4.78 -12.46 6.29
C ILE A 48 -6.28 -12.64 6.56
N GLU A 49 -6.71 -13.88 6.76
CA GLU A 49 -8.14 -14.21 6.98
C GLU A 49 -8.69 -13.60 8.27
N ASP A 50 -7.87 -13.44 9.31
CA ASP A 50 -8.30 -12.86 10.58
C ASP A 50 -8.74 -11.39 10.45
N ILE A 51 -8.17 -10.66 9.48
CA ILE A 51 -8.64 -9.32 9.13
C ILE A 51 -10.06 -9.38 8.56
N ARG A 52 -10.39 -10.39 7.77
CA ARG A 52 -11.77 -10.58 7.28
C ARG A 52 -12.71 -10.97 8.42
N ILE A 53 -12.27 -11.86 9.30
CA ILE A 53 -13.06 -12.32 10.46
C ILE A 53 -13.34 -11.15 11.42
N SER A 54 -12.37 -10.26 11.64
CA SER A 54 -12.56 -9.07 12.51
C SER A 54 -13.69 -8.17 12.01
N ARG A 55 -13.79 -7.96 10.69
CA ARG A 55 -14.90 -7.23 10.08
C ARG A 55 -16.25 -7.90 10.31
N VAL A 56 -16.33 -9.23 10.20
CA VAL A 56 -17.58 -9.99 10.47
C VAL A 56 -17.98 -9.87 11.94
N LYS A 57 -16.99 -9.88 12.85
CA LYS A 57 -17.22 -9.71 14.28
C LYS A 57 -17.46 -8.25 14.70
N GLY A 58 -17.33 -7.29 13.79
CA GLY A 58 -17.46 -5.86 14.08
C GLY A 58 -16.36 -5.33 15.02
N LYS A 59 -15.18 -5.97 15.01
CA LYS A 59 -14.03 -5.61 15.86
C LYS A 59 -12.83 -5.24 15.00
N THR A 60 -11.94 -4.44 15.55
CA THR A 60 -10.59 -4.24 15.05
C THR A 60 -9.73 -5.48 15.32
N ILE A 61 -8.60 -5.61 14.62
CA ILE A 61 -7.67 -6.70 14.87
C ILE A 61 -7.04 -6.59 16.27
N PHE A 62 -6.86 -5.37 16.78
CA PHE A 62 -6.35 -5.11 18.13
C PHE A 62 -7.30 -5.64 19.21
N GLU A 63 -8.61 -5.34 19.09
CA GLU A 63 -9.63 -5.86 20.01
C GLU A 63 -9.76 -7.39 19.95
N MET A 64 -9.44 -8.00 18.79
CA MET A 64 -9.36 -9.46 18.69
C MET A 64 -8.09 -10.00 19.33
N ALA A 65 -6.96 -9.31 19.18
CA ALA A 65 -5.67 -9.70 19.75
C ALA A 65 -5.67 -9.71 21.29
N GLU A 66 -6.48 -8.85 21.93
CA GLU A 66 -6.70 -8.90 23.39
C GLU A 66 -7.27 -10.26 23.86
N THR A 67 -8.09 -10.90 23.02
CA THR A 67 -8.66 -12.23 23.32
C THR A 67 -7.85 -13.39 22.76
N ASP A 68 -7.11 -13.14 21.68
CA ASP A 68 -6.30 -14.12 20.97
C ASP A 68 -4.93 -13.53 20.64
N PRO A 69 -3.92 -13.71 21.53
CA PRO A 69 -2.58 -13.16 21.34
C PRO A 69 -1.87 -13.65 20.08
N SER A 70 -2.35 -14.71 19.42
CA SER A 70 -1.78 -15.16 18.15
C SER A 70 -1.94 -14.14 17.01
N LEU A 71 -2.82 -13.15 17.18
CA LEU A 71 -3.08 -12.06 16.23
C LEU A 71 -2.15 -10.85 16.42
N GLU A 72 -1.33 -10.81 17.47
CA GLU A 72 -0.37 -9.72 17.71
C GLU A 72 0.57 -9.46 16.51
N PRO A 73 1.10 -10.48 15.79
CA PRO A 73 1.90 -10.23 14.59
C PRO A 73 1.12 -9.51 13.48
N VAL A 74 -0.21 -9.69 13.40
CA VAL A 74 -1.05 -8.98 12.44
C VAL A 74 -1.20 -7.50 12.83
N CYS A 75 -1.30 -7.23 14.13
CA CYS A 75 -1.29 -5.86 14.66
C CYS A 75 0.00 -5.11 14.31
N GLN A 76 1.14 -5.80 14.28
CA GLN A 76 2.44 -5.18 13.97
C GLN A 76 2.46 -4.48 12.60
N TYR A 77 1.81 -5.03 11.57
CA TYR A 77 1.71 -4.33 10.27
C TYR A 77 1.08 -2.93 10.40
N TYR A 78 0.03 -2.81 11.22
CA TYR A 78 -0.63 -1.53 11.43
C TYR A 78 0.19 -0.59 12.32
N LEU A 79 0.91 -1.13 13.31
CA LEU A 79 1.81 -0.35 14.16
C LEU A 79 3.00 0.20 13.35
N ASN A 80 3.59 -0.59 12.46
CA ASN A 80 4.65 -0.12 11.56
C ASN A 80 4.19 1.06 10.69
N ILE A 81 2.97 0.97 10.14
CA ILE A 81 2.38 2.08 9.36
C ILE A 81 2.19 3.30 10.26
N ALA A 82 1.68 3.11 11.48
CA ALA A 82 1.48 4.19 12.43
C ALA A 82 2.82 4.87 12.79
N ASP A 83 3.86 4.10 13.06
CA ASP A 83 5.21 4.61 13.36
C ASP A 83 5.76 5.41 12.18
N HIS A 84 5.62 4.92 10.95
CA HIS A 84 6.02 5.65 9.75
C HIS A 84 5.28 6.98 9.60
N LEU A 85 3.99 7.05 9.94
CA LEU A 85 3.22 8.29 9.86
C LEU A 85 3.55 9.26 11.01
N LEU A 86 3.75 8.73 12.22
CA LEU A 86 4.11 9.51 13.41
C LEU A 86 5.52 10.09 13.32
N ALA A 87 6.43 9.43 12.60
CA ALA A 87 7.76 9.95 12.30
C ALA A 87 7.74 11.24 11.44
N GLY A 88 6.59 11.62 10.88
CA GLY A 88 6.41 12.85 10.12
C GLY A 88 7.22 12.88 8.82
N PRO A 89 7.03 11.91 7.91
CA PRO A 89 7.80 11.82 6.68
C PRO A 89 7.55 13.07 5.83
N GLU A 90 8.59 13.55 5.14
CA GLU A 90 8.51 14.79 4.35
C GLU A 90 7.38 14.76 3.31
N GLY A 91 6.99 13.56 2.87
CA GLY A 91 5.98 13.29 1.86
C GLY A 91 6.45 13.67 0.46
N VAL A 92 5.90 13.03 -0.56
CA VAL A 92 6.27 13.24 -1.96
C VAL A 92 5.08 13.74 -2.75
N VAL A 93 5.29 14.70 -3.66
CA VAL A 93 4.30 15.01 -4.70
C VAL A 93 4.66 14.16 -5.91
N PRO A 94 3.92 13.07 -6.18
CA PRO A 94 4.32 12.13 -7.22
C PRO A 94 4.18 12.75 -8.60
N ASN A 95 5.01 12.28 -9.53
CA ASN A 95 4.88 12.64 -10.93
C ASN A 95 3.89 11.70 -11.64
N GLU A 96 2.73 12.18 -12.11
CA GLU A 96 1.80 11.23 -12.74
C GLU A 96 2.37 10.55 -13.98
N LEU A 97 1.98 9.28 -14.10
CA LEU A 97 2.17 8.48 -15.29
C LEU A 97 0.89 8.58 -16.12
N PRO A 98 0.95 8.92 -17.42
CA PRO A 98 -0.22 8.91 -18.29
C PRO A 98 -0.87 7.52 -18.35
N ASP A 99 -2.20 7.47 -18.45
CA ASP A 99 -2.95 6.20 -18.43
C ASP A 99 -2.43 5.18 -19.44
N ARG A 100 -2.10 5.63 -20.66
CA ARG A 100 -1.51 4.76 -21.69
C ARG A 100 -0.21 4.10 -21.22
N ALA A 101 0.70 4.89 -20.65
CA ALA A 101 1.98 4.38 -20.15
C ALA A 101 1.79 3.44 -18.95
N LEU A 102 0.79 3.69 -18.11
CA LEU A 102 0.40 2.76 -17.05
C LEU A 102 -0.09 1.43 -17.62
N PHE A 103 -0.99 1.44 -18.61
CA PHE A 103 -1.49 0.22 -19.24
C PHE A 103 -0.37 -0.55 -19.96
N GLU A 104 0.54 0.14 -20.64
CA GLU A 104 1.73 -0.47 -21.26
C GLU A 104 2.62 -1.13 -20.18
N LEU A 105 2.89 -0.44 -19.06
CA LEU A 105 3.68 -0.97 -17.94
C LEU A 105 3.07 -2.25 -17.33
N LEU A 106 1.75 -2.27 -17.15
CA LEU A 106 1.00 -3.43 -16.68
C LEU A 106 1.06 -4.58 -17.69
N SER A 107 0.82 -4.28 -18.97
CA SER A 107 0.80 -5.28 -20.05
C SER A 107 2.17 -5.94 -20.21
N ASP A 108 3.24 -5.15 -20.17
CA ASP A 108 4.62 -5.62 -20.20
C ASP A 108 4.96 -6.50 -19.00
N PHE A 109 4.43 -6.17 -17.83
CA PHE A 109 4.66 -6.97 -16.62
C PHE A 109 4.06 -8.37 -16.75
N TYR A 110 2.79 -8.46 -17.15
CA TYR A 110 2.12 -9.76 -17.31
C TYR A 110 2.62 -10.55 -18.52
N SER A 111 3.10 -9.89 -19.58
CA SER A 111 3.63 -10.58 -20.76
C SER A 111 5.02 -11.18 -20.53
N ARG A 112 5.82 -10.60 -19.63
CA ARG A 112 7.19 -11.04 -19.32
C ARG A 112 7.27 -11.96 -18.10
N THR A 113 6.25 -11.96 -17.26
CA THR A 113 6.18 -12.86 -16.09
C THR A 113 5.53 -14.18 -16.53
N PRO A 114 6.25 -15.31 -16.57
CA PRO A 114 5.61 -16.58 -16.83
C PRO A 114 4.55 -16.80 -15.75
N VAL A 115 3.30 -17.00 -16.17
CA VAL A 115 2.21 -17.40 -15.28
C VAL A 115 2.54 -18.81 -14.79
N THR A 116 3.24 -18.91 -13.66
CA THR A 116 3.32 -20.16 -12.93
C THR A 116 1.93 -20.42 -12.36
N ALA A 117 1.22 -21.35 -12.99
CA ALA A 117 -0.03 -21.93 -12.52
C ALA A 117 0.16 -22.62 -11.16
#